data_AF-A0A8C0M7N3-F1
#
_entry.id   AF-A0A8C0M7N3-F1
#
_cell.length_a   1.000
_cell.length_b   1.000
_cell.length_c   1.000
_cell.angle_alpha   90.00
_cell.angle_beta   90.00
_cell.angle_gamma   90.00
#
_symmetry.space_group_name_H-M   'P 1'
#
loop_
_entity.id
_entity.type
_entity.pdbx_description
1 polymer ?
#
loop_
_entity_poly.entity_id
_entity_poly.type
_entity_poly.pdbx_seq_one_letter_code
_entity_poly.pdbx_strand_id
1 'polypeptide(L)'
;MQVVRTTRSWLLRSWAWSPTPRVVAGAPASTVHAGARQLQNQAAKQEAGEKAEASTPSRSGFSIYPPVPGQESPLRWAGKKFEEIPIAHIKASYNNTQIQVVSAANQPLARTSCGTEGFRNAKKGTGIAAQTAGIAAAVKATGKGVTHIRVVVKGLGPGRLSAIKGLTMGGLEVISITDNTPIPHNGCRPRKARRL
;
A
#
# COMPACT_ATOMS: atom_id res chain seq x y z
N MET A 1 26.97 -38.53 -31.93
CA MET A 1 25.84 -38.74 -31.00
C MET A 1 26.34 -39.59 -29.84
N GLN A 2 26.63 -38.98 -28.69
CA GLN A 2 26.83 -39.71 -27.44
C GLN A 2 26.06 -39.01 -26.33
N VAL A 3 25.45 -39.86 -25.51
CA VAL A 3 24.24 -39.62 -24.74
C VAL A 3 24.59 -39.27 -23.30
N VAL A 4 23.96 -38.19 -22.81
CA VAL A 4 23.99 -37.70 -21.43
C VAL A 4 23.36 -38.72 -20.47
N ARG A 5 24.04 -39.01 -19.36
CA ARG A 5 23.42 -39.48 -18.10
C ARG A 5 24.18 -38.94 -16.90
N THR A 6 23.73 -37.81 -16.34
CA THR A 6 24.12 -37.37 -14.98
C THR A 6 23.07 -37.84 -13.98
N THR A 7 23.54 -38.48 -12.92
CA THR A 7 22.77 -39.14 -11.88
C THR A 7 22.27 -38.15 -10.82
N ARG A 8 21.03 -38.38 -10.39
CA ARG A 8 20.32 -37.67 -9.32
C ARG A 8 20.92 -38.00 -7.95
N SER A 9 20.94 -37.03 -7.03
CA SER A 9 20.92 -37.27 -5.58
C SER A 9 20.32 -36.08 -4.86
N TRP A 10 19.18 -36.31 -4.20
CA TRP A 10 18.48 -35.39 -3.30
C TRP A 10 18.78 -35.82 -1.87
N LEU A 11 19.38 -34.95 -1.06
CA LEU A 11 19.61 -35.19 0.37
C LEU A 11 18.64 -34.32 1.19
N LEU A 12 17.63 -34.97 1.76
CA LEU A 12 16.76 -34.46 2.82
C LEU A 12 17.52 -34.54 4.15
N ARG A 13 17.58 -33.43 4.90
CA ARG A 13 18.04 -33.41 6.29
C ARG A 13 16.83 -33.32 7.23
N SER A 14 16.58 -34.39 7.98
CA SER A 14 15.72 -34.42 9.15
C SER A 14 16.51 -33.98 10.39
N TRP A 15 15.91 -33.16 11.25
CA TRP A 15 16.40 -32.87 12.60
C TRP A 15 15.52 -33.59 13.62
N ALA A 16 16.15 -34.37 14.50
CA ALA A 16 15.54 -35.00 15.66
C ALA A 16 16.03 -34.28 16.93
N TRP A 17 15.12 -33.98 17.86
CA TRP A 17 15.45 -33.47 19.19
C TRP A 17 15.90 -34.60 20.13
N SER A 18 16.77 -34.26 21.08
CA SER A 18 17.18 -35.10 22.20
C SER A 18 16.64 -34.56 23.53
N PRO A 19 16.26 -35.44 24.49
CA PRO A 19 15.79 -35.04 25.82
C PRO A 19 16.94 -35.03 26.84
N THR A 20 16.86 -34.18 27.87
CA THR A 20 17.74 -34.26 29.06
C THR A 20 16.92 -34.40 30.35
N PRO A 21 17.43 -35.15 31.35
CA PRO A 21 16.69 -35.48 32.56
C PRO A 21 16.95 -34.51 33.72
N ARG A 22 15.96 -34.54 34.62
CA ARG A 22 15.80 -33.89 35.92
C ARG A 22 16.89 -34.27 36.94
N VAL A 23 17.33 -33.31 37.76
CA VAL A 23 17.95 -33.54 39.08
C VAL A 23 17.28 -32.64 40.12
N VAL A 24 17.07 -33.21 41.30
CA VAL A 24 16.37 -32.67 42.48
C VAL A 24 17.39 -32.19 43.52
N ALA A 25 17.08 -31.11 44.24
CA ALA A 25 17.54 -30.90 45.61
C ALA A 25 16.54 -29.98 46.34
N GLY A 26 16.14 -30.34 47.56
CA GLY A 26 15.28 -29.55 48.43
C GLY A 26 15.98 -29.13 49.72
N ALA A 27 15.43 -28.13 50.41
CA ALA A 27 15.57 -27.85 51.85
C ALA A 27 14.55 -26.73 52.26
N PRO A 28 14.35 -26.38 53.55
CA PRO A 28 13.10 -26.61 54.27
C PRO A 28 12.35 -25.33 54.69
N ALA A 29 11.16 -25.54 55.26
CA ALA A 29 10.20 -24.54 55.71
C ALA A 29 10.69 -23.63 56.85
N SER A 30 10.20 -22.39 56.87
CA SER A 30 10.02 -21.60 58.08
C SER A 30 8.67 -20.87 58.05
N THR A 31 7.95 -21.03 59.16
CA THR A 31 6.62 -20.48 59.43
C THR A 31 6.73 -19.05 59.94
N VAL A 32 5.96 -18.10 59.40
CA VAL A 32 5.44 -16.95 60.18
C VAL A 32 4.07 -16.54 59.61
N HIS A 33 3.03 -16.61 60.44
CA HIS A 33 1.75 -15.97 60.22
C HIS A 33 1.85 -14.47 60.53
N ALA A 34 1.46 -13.60 59.59
CA ALA A 34 0.90 -12.29 59.92
C ALA A 34 0.18 -11.67 58.70
N GLY A 35 -1.09 -11.32 58.89
CA GLY A 35 -1.64 -10.10 58.28
C GLY A 35 -2.44 -10.26 56.99
N ALA A 36 -3.72 -10.62 57.12
CA ALA A 36 -4.78 -10.44 56.12
C ALA A 36 -5.11 -8.95 55.80
N ARG A 37 -4.09 -8.07 55.69
CA ARG A 37 -4.22 -6.64 55.38
C ARG A 37 -3.44 -6.18 54.14
N GLN A 38 -2.74 -7.09 53.47
CA GLN A 38 -1.94 -6.74 52.29
C GLN A 38 -2.66 -6.95 50.96
N LEU A 39 -3.81 -7.64 50.96
CA LEU A 39 -4.59 -7.92 49.74
C LEU A 39 -5.48 -6.76 49.27
N GLN A 40 -5.93 -5.88 50.18
CA GLN A 40 -6.77 -4.72 49.79
C GLN A 40 -5.93 -3.58 49.19
N ASN A 41 -4.71 -3.36 49.68
CA ASN A 41 -3.80 -2.36 49.12
C ASN A 41 -3.11 -2.84 47.83
N GLN A 42 -3.06 -4.14 47.56
CA GLN A 42 -2.63 -4.67 46.26
C GLN A 42 -3.73 -4.57 45.22
N ALA A 43 -5.00 -4.81 45.58
CA ALA A 43 -6.14 -4.55 44.69
C ALA A 43 -6.27 -3.05 44.34
N ALA A 44 -6.13 -2.15 45.33
CA ALA A 44 -6.18 -0.70 45.06
C ALA A 44 -4.96 -0.18 44.28
N LYS A 45 -3.78 -0.81 44.43
CA LYS A 45 -2.58 -0.45 43.66
C LYS A 45 -2.55 -1.11 42.27
N GLN A 46 -3.30 -2.20 42.07
CA GLN A 46 -3.59 -2.77 40.76
C GLN A 46 -4.65 -1.95 40.01
N GLU A 47 -5.69 -1.44 40.68
CA GLU A 47 -6.67 -0.54 40.03
C GLU A 47 -6.08 0.84 39.66
N ALA A 48 -5.10 1.33 40.42
CA ALA A 48 -4.36 2.55 40.06
C ALA A 48 -3.31 2.31 38.94
N GLY A 49 -2.77 1.09 38.84
CA GLY A 49 -1.88 0.69 37.75
C GLY A 49 -2.63 0.40 36.44
N GLU A 50 -3.84 -0.15 36.53
CA GLU A 50 -4.65 -0.54 35.38
C GLU A 50 -5.37 0.65 34.72
N LYS A 51 -5.60 1.74 35.46
CA LYS A 51 -6.04 3.02 34.87
C LYS A 51 -4.91 3.89 34.32
N ALA A 52 -3.65 3.56 34.64
CA ALA A 52 -2.47 4.28 34.14
C ALA A 52 -1.91 3.70 32.83
N GLU A 53 -2.44 2.57 32.34
CA GLU A 53 -2.13 2.01 31.02
C GLU A 53 -3.07 2.50 29.90
N ALA A 54 -3.95 3.46 30.19
CA ALA A 54 -4.85 4.08 29.20
C ALA A 54 -4.22 5.25 28.41
N SER A 55 -2.92 5.54 28.57
CA SER A 55 -2.28 6.64 27.81
C SER A 55 -0.79 6.44 27.54
N THR A 56 -0.34 5.20 27.28
CA THR A 56 0.86 5.04 26.46
C THR A 56 0.43 5.31 25.03
N PRO A 57 0.98 6.27 24.26
CA PRO A 57 0.72 6.33 22.83
C PRO A 57 1.32 5.06 22.25
N SER A 58 0.50 4.01 22.18
CA SER A 58 0.78 2.80 21.44
C SER A 58 1.30 3.28 20.09
N ARG A 59 2.52 2.86 19.76
CA ARG A 59 3.20 3.17 18.51
C ARG A 59 2.21 2.90 17.40
N SER A 60 1.55 3.95 16.90
CA SER A 60 0.38 3.81 16.03
C SER A 60 0.85 3.08 14.79
N GLY A 61 0.43 1.83 14.64
CA GLY A 61 0.84 1.01 13.51
C GLY A 61 0.47 1.72 12.21
N PHE A 62 1.37 1.71 11.22
CA PHE A 62 1.06 2.23 9.90
C PHE A 62 -0.09 1.41 9.31
N SER A 63 -1.23 2.05 9.04
CA SER A 63 -2.36 1.44 8.36
C SER A 63 -2.27 1.69 6.85
N ILE A 64 -2.57 0.66 6.06
CA ILE A 64 -2.61 0.76 4.59
C ILE A 64 -3.93 1.39 4.12
N TYR A 65 -4.97 1.35 4.96
CA TYR A 65 -6.28 1.89 4.62
C TYR A 65 -6.27 3.43 4.61
N PRO A 66 -7.03 4.07 3.70
CA PRO A 66 -7.15 5.52 3.69
C PRO A 66 -7.84 6.02 4.97
N PRO A 67 -7.55 7.26 5.41
CA PRO A 67 -8.28 7.87 6.51
C PRO A 67 -9.76 8.02 6.14
N VAL A 68 -10.64 7.67 7.07
CA VAL A 68 -12.09 7.73 6.88
C VAL A 68 -12.54 9.20 6.90
N PRO A 69 -13.33 9.67 5.92
CA PRO A 69 -13.86 11.02 5.95
C PRO A 69 -14.75 11.23 7.18
N GLY A 70 -14.59 12.37 7.84
CA GLY A 70 -15.36 12.74 9.05
C GLY A 70 -14.73 12.32 10.37
N GLN A 71 -13.75 11.40 10.37
CA GLN A 71 -12.88 11.17 11.52
C GLN A 71 -11.58 11.96 11.35
N GLU A 72 -11.16 12.69 12.38
CA GLU A 72 -9.92 13.47 12.27
C GLU A 72 -8.69 12.55 12.27
N SER A 73 -7.97 12.55 11.15
CA SER A 73 -6.68 11.85 11.05
C SER A 73 -5.52 12.80 11.36
N PRO A 74 -4.49 12.36 12.11
CA PRO A 74 -3.28 13.14 12.34
C PRO A 74 -2.37 13.24 11.11
N LEU A 75 -2.60 12.41 10.08
CA LEU A 75 -1.81 12.39 8.84
C LEU A 75 -1.98 13.68 8.04
N ARG A 76 -0.86 14.31 7.70
CA ARG A 76 -0.80 15.54 6.88
C ARG A 76 0.31 15.43 5.85
N TRP A 77 0.04 15.95 4.65
CA TRP A 77 1.00 15.98 3.56
C TRP A 77 1.13 17.43 3.07
N ALA A 78 2.30 18.04 3.25
CA ALA A 78 2.50 19.48 3.06
C ALA A 78 1.43 20.34 3.77
N GLY A 79 1.05 19.97 5.00
CA GLY A 79 0.03 20.65 5.81
C GLY A 79 -1.43 20.38 5.41
N LYS A 80 -1.68 19.66 4.31
CA LYS A 80 -3.03 19.38 3.78
C LYS A 80 -3.61 18.08 4.34
N LYS A 81 -4.94 18.03 4.45
CA LYS A 81 -5.71 16.81 4.76
C LYS A 81 -5.73 15.86 3.56
N PHE A 82 -6.09 14.60 3.78
CA PHE A 82 -6.21 13.61 2.71
C PHE A 82 -7.22 14.02 1.63
N GLU A 83 -8.34 14.64 2.00
CA GLU A 83 -9.39 15.02 1.04
C GLU A 83 -8.96 16.14 0.09
N GLU A 84 -8.11 17.04 0.56
CA GLU A 84 -7.65 18.25 -0.15
C GLU A 84 -6.56 17.94 -1.19
N ILE A 85 -5.95 16.76 -1.12
CA ILE A 85 -4.86 16.37 -2.02
C ILE A 85 -5.41 16.15 -3.44
N PRO A 86 -4.74 16.71 -4.48
CA PRO A 86 -5.18 16.53 -5.86
C PRO A 86 -5.13 15.07 -6.30
N ILE A 87 -5.96 14.74 -7.28
CA ILE A 87 -6.17 13.40 -7.78
C ILE A 87 -5.56 13.28 -9.17
N ALA A 88 -4.74 12.24 -9.39
CA ALA A 88 -4.22 11.86 -10.69
C ALA A 88 -5.05 10.69 -11.24
N HIS A 89 -5.95 10.99 -12.18
CA HIS A 89 -6.72 9.99 -12.90
C HIS A 89 -5.89 9.40 -14.05
N ILE A 90 -5.64 8.09 -13.99
CA ILE A 90 -4.91 7.34 -15.00
C ILE A 90 -5.89 6.37 -15.68
N LYS A 91 -6.15 6.58 -16.96
CA LYS A 91 -6.92 5.64 -17.79
C LYS A 91 -5.96 4.76 -18.60
N ALA A 92 -5.71 3.56 -18.09
CA ALA A 92 -4.85 2.56 -18.74
C ALA A 92 -5.70 1.64 -19.63
N SER A 93 -5.82 2.01 -20.91
CA SER A 93 -6.46 1.16 -21.92
C SER A 93 -5.41 0.31 -22.66
N TYR A 94 -5.85 -0.69 -23.42
CA TYR A 94 -4.94 -1.55 -24.18
C TYR A 94 -4.09 -0.80 -25.22
N ASN A 95 -4.64 0.25 -25.84
CA ASN A 95 -4.01 0.93 -26.99
C ASN A 95 -3.53 2.36 -26.68
N ASN A 96 -3.75 2.83 -25.45
CA ASN A 96 -3.41 4.20 -25.04
C ASN A 96 -3.42 4.33 -23.52
N THR A 97 -2.65 5.28 -22.99
CA THR A 97 -2.71 5.72 -21.60
C THR A 97 -2.95 7.22 -21.55
N GLN A 98 -3.97 7.61 -20.80
CA GLN A 98 -4.35 9.03 -20.61
C GLN A 98 -4.21 9.37 -19.14
N ILE A 99 -3.64 10.52 -18.84
CA ILE A 99 -3.38 10.99 -17.48
C ILE A 99 -3.98 12.38 -17.34
N GLN A 100 -4.77 12.56 -16.29
CA GLN A 100 -5.36 13.85 -15.95
C GLN A 100 -5.19 14.10 -14.46
N VAL A 101 -4.51 15.19 -14.12
CA VAL A 101 -4.36 15.65 -12.74
C VAL A 101 -5.41 16.72 -12.47
N VAL A 102 -6.15 16.56 -11.39
CA VAL A 102 -7.30 17.38 -11.02
C VAL A 102 -7.18 17.78 -9.55
N SER A 103 -7.59 18.98 -9.18
CA SER A 103 -7.67 19.39 -7.78
C SER A 103 -8.79 18.66 -7.02
N ALA A 104 -8.81 18.74 -5.69
CA ALA A 104 -9.92 18.20 -4.89
C ALA A 104 -11.28 18.83 -5.25
N ALA A 105 -11.26 20.08 -5.72
CA ALA A 105 -12.44 20.81 -6.23
C ALA A 105 -12.80 20.44 -7.69
N ASN A 106 -12.27 19.34 -8.23
CA ASN A 106 -12.50 18.87 -9.60
C ASN A 106 -12.06 19.83 -10.71
N GLN A 107 -11.09 20.72 -10.46
CA GLN A 107 -10.54 21.61 -11.49
C GLN A 107 -9.34 20.96 -12.19
N PRO A 108 -9.28 20.93 -13.53
CA PRO A 108 -8.21 20.27 -14.26
C PRO A 108 -6.89 21.06 -14.18
N LEU A 109 -5.84 20.42 -13.65
CA LEU A 109 -4.51 21.00 -13.53
C LEU A 109 -3.62 20.60 -14.70
N ALA A 110 -3.53 19.32 -15.01
CA ALA A 110 -2.72 18.84 -16.13
C ALA A 110 -3.44 17.74 -16.90
N ARG A 111 -3.22 17.68 -18.20
CA ARG A 111 -3.72 16.62 -19.08
C ARG A 111 -2.66 16.25 -20.09
N THR A 112 -2.33 14.96 -20.15
CA THR A 112 -1.43 14.39 -21.14
C THR A 112 -1.92 13.00 -21.54
N SER A 113 -1.39 12.50 -22.65
CA SER A 113 -1.61 11.13 -23.09
C SER A 113 -0.44 10.67 -23.94
N CYS A 114 -0.32 9.37 -24.19
CA CYS A 114 0.72 8.88 -25.11
C CYS A 114 0.66 9.57 -26.50
N GLY A 115 -0.54 9.94 -26.95
CA GLY A 115 -0.72 10.65 -28.23
C GLY A 115 -0.23 12.11 -28.20
N THR A 116 -0.35 12.82 -27.08
CA THR A 116 0.12 14.21 -26.96
C THR A 116 1.63 14.30 -26.93
N GLU A 117 2.30 13.26 -26.39
CA GLU A 117 3.77 13.15 -26.38
C GLU A 117 4.34 12.65 -27.73
N GLY A 118 3.51 12.59 -28.78
CA GLY A 118 3.95 12.28 -30.15
C GLY A 118 3.95 10.80 -30.53
N PHE A 119 3.60 9.88 -29.63
CA PHE A 119 3.48 8.46 -30.00
C PHE A 119 2.26 8.23 -30.89
N ARG A 120 2.44 7.44 -31.96
CA ARG A 120 1.38 7.11 -32.93
C ARG A 120 1.07 5.62 -32.92
N ASN A 121 -0.19 5.28 -33.23
CA ASN A 121 -0.69 3.92 -33.45
C ASN A 121 -0.30 2.96 -32.31
N ALA A 122 0.22 1.77 -32.64
CA ALA A 122 0.59 0.73 -31.69
C ALA A 122 1.61 1.20 -30.63
N LYS A 123 2.48 2.17 -30.98
CA LYS A 123 3.49 2.70 -30.04
C LYS A 123 2.85 3.39 -28.82
N LYS A 124 1.60 3.86 -28.92
CA LYS A 124 0.85 4.45 -27.79
C LYS A 124 0.47 3.45 -26.71
N GLY A 125 0.37 2.16 -27.05
CA GLY A 125 0.02 1.07 -26.12
C GLY A 125 1.23 0.49 -25.38
N THR A 126 2.37 1.20 -25.37
CA THR A 126 3.60 0.71 -24.73
C THR A 126 3.80 1.33 -23.35
N GLY A 127 4.51 0.62 -22.47
CA GLY A 127 4.87 1.14 -21.14
C GLY A 127 5.77 2.37 -21.20
N ILE A 128 6.67 2.43 -22.19
CA ILE A 128 7.56 3.59 -22.41
C ILE A 128 6.73 4.85 -22.70
N ALA A 129 5.77 4.75 -23.62
CA ALA A 129 4.91 5.89 -23.94
C ALA A 129 4.08 6.37 -22.73
N ALA A 130 3.61 5.44 -21.89
CA ALA A 130 2.89 5.76 -20.67
C ALA A 130 3.78 6.45 -19.62
N GLN A 131 5.03 6.01 -19.49
CA GLN A 131 6.01 6.65 -18.60
C GLN A 131 6.34 8.07 -19.06
N THR A 132 6.58 8.28 -20.35
CA THR A 132 6.81 9.62 -20.93
C THR A 132 5.61 10.54 -20.68
N ALA A 133 4.39 10.05 -20.91
CA ALA A 133 3.17 10.82 -20.62
C ALA A 133 3.03 11.15 -19.12
N GLY A 134 3.46 10.25 -18.23
CA GLY A 134 3.49 10.45 -16.78
C GLY A 134 4.47 11.54 -16.35
N ILE A 135 5.69 11.52 -16.89
CA ILE A 135 6.70 12.56 -16.63
C ILE A 135 6.17 13.92 -17.10
N ALA A 136 5.63 13.99 -18.33
CA ALA A 136 5.07 15.23 -18.85
C ALA A 136 3.86 15.75 -18.05
N ALA A 137 3.01 14.85 -17.54
CA ALA A 137 1.89 15.22 -16.65
C ALA A 137 2.41 15.81 -15.33
N ALA A 138 3.42 15.15 -14.74
CA ALA A 138 4.02 15.56 -13.48
C ALA A 138 4.67 16.94 -13.61
N VAL A 139 5.51 17.17 -14.63
CA VAL A 139 6.13 18.49 -14.87
C VAL A 139 5.08 19.61 -14.97
N LYS A 140 3.98 19.37 -15.72
CA LYS A 140 2.88 20.36 -15.84
C LYS A 140 2.14 20.60 -14.53
N ALA A 141 1.99 19.57 -13.68
CA ALA A 141 1.34 19.69 -12.38
C ALA A 141 2.26 20.37 -11.35
N THR A 142 3.55 20.04 -11.34
CA THR A 142 4.58 20.66 -10.51
C THR A 142 4.68 22.15 -10.80
N GLY A 143 4.62 22.56 -12.08
CA GLY A 143 4.55 23.97 -12.47
C GLY A 143 3.32 24.73 -11.94
N LYS A 144 2.29 24.01 -11.47
CA LYS A 144 1.10 24.56 -10.81
C LYS A 144 1.11 24.39 -9.28
N GLY A 145 2.25 24.02 -8.70
CA GLY A 145 2.42 23.89 -7.25
C GLY A 145 1.86 22.59 -6.66
N VAL A 146 1.72 21.53 -7.46
CA VAL A 146 1.33 20.20 -6.95
C VAL A 146 2.57 19.43 -6.53
N THR A 147 2.60 18.94 -5.30
CA THR A 147 3.69 18.10 -4.76
C THR A 147 3.23 16.67 -4.54
N HIS A 148 2.07 16.50 -3.89
CA HIS A 148 1.53 15.20 -3.54
C HIS A 148 0.25 14.91 -4.33
N ILE A 149 0.03 13.64 -4.66
CA ILE A 149 -1.14 13.19 -5.41
C ILE A 149 -1.74 11.89 -4.86
N ARG A 150 -3.06 11.75 -5.06
CA ARG A 150 -3.79 10.48 -4.93
C ARG A 150 -4.02 9.90 -6.31
N VAL A 151 -3.53 8.70 -6.57
CA VAL A 151 -3.66 8.08 -7.89
C VAL A 151 -4.94 7.27 -7.96
N VAL A 152 -5.75 7.51 -9.00
CA VAL A 152 -6.91 6.69 -9.34
C VAL A 152 -6.68 6.05 -10.69
N VAL A 153 -6.51 4.74 -10.71
CA VAL A 153 -6.29 3.96 -11.93
C VAL A 153 -7.61 3.43 -12.46
N LYS A 154 -7.80 3.46 -13.77
CA LYS A 154 -8.94 2.87 -14.47
C LYS A 154 -8.46 2.02 -15.64
N GLY A 155 -8.71 0.72 -15.58
CA GLY A 155 -8.37 -0.25 -16.62
C GLY A 155 -7.08 -1.02 -16.34
N LEU A 156 -6.92 -2.12 -17.08
CA LEU A 156 -5.84 -3.11 -16.93
C LEU A 156 -4.87 -3.08 -18.13
N GLY A 157 -4.67 -1.89 -18.72
CA GLY A 157 -3.77 -1.70 -19.85
C GLY A 157 -2.29 -1.74 -19.47
N PRO A 158 -1.39 -1.87 -20.46
CA PRO A 158 0.06 -1.99 -20.26
C PRO A 158 0.68 -0.76 -19.59
N GLY A 159 0.10 0.43 -19.77
CA GLY A 159 0.60 1.66 -19.16
C GLY A 159 0.24 1.87 -17.70
N ARG A 160 -0.46 0.92 -17.05
CA ARG A 160 -0.96 1.06 -15.67
C ARG A 160 0.14 1.39 -14.66
N LEU A 161 1.16 0.55 -14.57
CA LEU A 161 2.26 0.73 -13.60
C LEU A 161 3.31 1.72 -14.11
N SER A 162 3.57 1.74 -15.42
CA SER A 162 4.54 2.64 -16.04
C SER A 162 4.16 4.11 -15.90
N ALA A 163 2.86 4.46 -15.99
CA ALA A 163 2.39 5.82 -15.77
C ALA A 163 2.60 6.28 -14.32
N ILE A 164 2.33 5.41 -13.34
CA ILE A 164 2.56 5.70 -11.91
C ILE A 164 4.04 5.99 -11.66
N LYS A 165 4.92 5.13 -12.17
CA LYS A 165 6.37 5.35 -12.09
C LYS A 165 6.79 6.65 -12.77
N GLY A 166 6.22 6.96 -13.94
CA GLY A 166 6.47 8.21 -14.65
C GLY A 166 6.07 9.46 -13.85
N LEU A 167 4.96 9.42 -13.11
CA LEU A 167 4.54 10.51 -12.23
C LEU A 167 5.55 10.73 -11.10
N THR A 168 6.02 9.66 -10.47
CA THR A 168 7.08 9.73 -9.45
C THR A 168 8.39 10.28 -10.01
N MET A 169 8.80 9.83 -11.20
CA MET A 169 10.01 10.35 -11.86
C MET A 169 9.92 11.83 -12.23
N GLY A 170 8.71 12.34 -12.49
CA GLY A 170 8.50 13.76 -12.76
C GLY A 170 8.37 14.63 -11.50
N GLY A 171 8.62 14.09 -10.32
CA GLY A 171 8.70 14.83 -9.06
C GLY A 171 7.40 14.92 -8.26
N LEU A 172 6.38 14.10 -8.58
CA LEU A 172 5.17 13.99 -7.78
C LEU A 172 5.25 12.84 -6.79
N GLU A 173 4.85 13.07 -5.55
CA GLU A 173 4.77 12.04 -4.51
C GLU A 173 3.40 11.37 -4.50
N VAL A 174 3.40 10.04 -4.66
CA VAL A 174 2.17 9.24 -4.66
C VAL A 174 1.86 8.78 -3.24
N ILE A 175 0.73 9.23 -2.69
CA ILE A 175 0.31 8.89 -1.32
C ILE A 175 -0.55 7.63 -1.30
N SER A 176 -1.52 7.56 -2.22
CA SER A 176 -2.49 6.48 -2.29
C SER A 176 -2.68 6.01 -3.72
N ILE A 177 -2.98 4.72 -3.87
CA ILE A 177 -3.32 4.11 -5.15
C ILE A 177 -4.71 3.48 -4.98
N THR A 178 -5.66 3.98 -5.75
CA THR A 178 -7.04 3.48 -5.80
C THR A 178 -7.32 2.93 -7.18
N ASP A 179 -7.94 1.75 -7.28
CA ASP A 179 -8.40 1.20 -8.54
C ASP A 179 -9.90 1.45 -8.70
N ASN A 180 -10.27 2.10 -9.81
CA ASN A 180 -11.64 2.35 -10.23
C ASN A 180 -11.87 1.75 -11.63
N THR A 181 -11.40 0.51 -11.81
CA THR A 181 -11.68 -0.28 -13.01
C THR A 181 -13.15 -0.70 -13.01
N PRO A 182 -13.92 -0.44 -14.09
CA PRO A 182 -15.34 -0.72 -14.12
C PRO A 182 -15.61 -2.23 -14.13
N ILE A 183 -16.31 -2.73 -13.12
CA ILE A 183 -16.77 -4.11 -13.00
C ILE A 183 -18.30 -4.11 -13.13
N PRO A 184 -18.87 -4.62 -14.24
CA PRO A 184 -20.32 -4.64 -14.43
C PRO A 184 -20.97 -5.82 -13.70
N HIS A 185 -22.02 -5.57 -12.92
CA HIS A 185 -22.88 -6.62 -12.34
C HIS A 185 -23.92 -7.07 -13.37
N ASN A 186 -23.49 -7.82 -14.40
CA ASN A 186 -24.34 -8.29 -15.51
C ASN A 186 -25.10 -7.16 -16.25
N GLY A 187 -24.41 -6.06 -16.54
CA GLY A 187 -24.95 -4.90 -17.28
C GLY A 187 -24.97 -5.09 -18.81
N CYS A 188 -24.45 -4.10 -19.55
CA CYS A 188 -24.43 -4.14 -21.02
C CYS A 188 -23.64 -5.34 -21.57
N ARG A 189 -24.19 -6.02 -22.59
CA ARG A 189 -23.54 -7.14 -23.26
C ARG A 189 -22.23 -6.69 -23.94
N PRO A 190 -21.07 -7.28 -23.62
CA PRO A 190 -19.82 -6.99 -24.33
C PRO A 190 -19.88 -7.49 -25.78
N ARG A 191 -19.05 -6.90 -26.65
CA ARG A 191 -18.94 -7.32 -28.06
C ARG A 191 -18.62 -8.82 -28.17
N LYS A 192 -19.08 -9.45 -29.25
CA LYS A 192 -18.79 -10.87 -29.54
C LYS A 192 -17.28 -11.15 -29.50
N ALA A 193 -16.90 -12.31 -28.96
CA ALA A 193 -15.53 -12.80 -28.99
C ALA A 193 -15.01 -12.87 -30.44
N ARG A 194 -13.75 -12.48 -30.63
CA ARG A 194 -13.08 -12.52 -31.94
C ARG A 194 -12.47 -13.91 -32.16
N ARG A 195 -12.30 -14.30 -33.43
CA ARG A 195 -11.73 -15.58 -33.86
C ARG A 195 -10.25 -15.49 -34.27
N LEU A 196 -9.58 -14.39 -33.91
CA LEU A 196 -8.19 -14.09 -34.29
C LEU A 196 -7.22 -15.08 -33.65
#